data_AF-A0A929YQR3-F1
#
_entry.id   AF-A0A929YQR3-F1
#
_cell.length_a   1.000
_cell.length_b   1.000
_cell.length_c   1.000
_cell.angle_alpha   90.00
_cell.angle_beta   90.00
_cell.angle_gamma   90.00
#
_symmetry.space_group_name_H-M   'P 1'
#
loop_
_entity.id
_entity.type
_entity.pdbx_description
1 polymer ?
#
loop_
_entity_poly.entity_id
_entity_poly.type
_entity_poly.pdbx_seq_one_letter_code
_entity_poly.pdbx_strand_id
1 'polypeptide(L)'
;MKRILSLSLAGFISLGPVLNTFATGNIDLVAGSDRIQTSITTALKDGSKIDYVVLANAYSFADSLSSVNILNSHPKTRLILIGKQTDITGQIRKINPKKVFIVGGTDSISDKVLKGINNINIPTERISGQSRYETNAKTLEGFESVGVADGRNYPDALSASPLLKKERLGLMLVNGSKPYRIDKIVKYTFGDKSSIIQDGGDRLAGTTRYETNEKINTKLADMGQNILTYGGNYADALSAVNLLDGSNKIVLLNNRNISSFNAKLIRENTNLVVGGLLSNSMTQLGRISRGGQLDNIDSDDQVSNEYPNSNDNDPLTFSFDGRINSQKDLDRYILARFVNGIETVGESVRIENDDVNGISTALSYIIEDTGFVLKAYKGNDKVYHYWLKPGRFTDQLNGNRYNKKDFVDNLNHIRNDIRNSGALNEPTNYGKYRKLTLYSKRKYFYRLSNSREYRENSSSPYALWQKGTASCAAFTYYSDLAAMLMRIPSFAVLGMDNKGDYHTENVFLDEDGQAHQINTTGVPVRYKDASQDIIDKTLEPSIHDYYYISDYKYTKDRDFYPKRLAAIKPDFYK
;
A
#
# COMPACT_ATOMS: atom_id res chain seq x y z
N MET A 1 39.87 -39.83 -44.20
CA MET A 1 40.79 -38.78 -43.69
C MET A 1 40.12 -37.42 -43.87
N LYS A 2 40.24 -36.54 -42.86
CA LYS A 2 39.92 -35.08 -42.83
C LYS A 2 38.43 -34.71 -42.99
N ARG A 3 37.65 -34.40 -41.94
CA ARG A 3 37.66 -33.21 -41.05
C ARG A 3 37.89 -31.88 -41.79
N ILE A 4 36.81 -31.12 -42.01
CA ILE A 4 36.82 -29.64 -41.99
C ILE A 4 35.60 -29.19 -41.19
N LEU A 5 35.89 -28.46 -40.10
CA LEU A 5 34.97 -27.76 -39.21
C LEU A 5 34.27 -26.62 -39.96
N SER A 6 32.98 -26.43 -39.71
CA SER A 6 32.35 -25.11 -39.77
C SER A 6 31.87 -24.74 -38.36
N LEU A 7 32.50 -23.69 -37.82
CA LEU A 7 32.15 -23.05 -36.56
C LEU A 7 30.71 -22.52 -36.63
N SER A 8 29.86 -22.92 -35.68
CA SER A 8 28.76 -22.07 -35.23
C SER A 8 28.98 -21.78 -33.75
N LEU A 9 29.21 -20.50 -33.49
CA LEU A 9 29.50 -19.91 -32.19
C LEU A 9 28.25 -20.01 -31.32
N ALA A 10 28.15 -21.03 -30.47
CA ALA A 10 27.16 -21.08 -29.41
C ALA A 10 27.54 -20.03 -28.36
N GLY A 11 26.94 -18.84 -28.49
CA GLY A 11 27.02 -17.80 -27.48
C GLY A 11 26.35 -18.26 -26.19
N PHE A 12 27.15 -18.77 -25.25
CA PHE A 12 26.78 -18.84 -23.85
C PHE A 12 26.57 -17.42 -23.33
N ILE A 13 25.31 -16.98 -23.23
CA ILE A 13 24.98 -15.80 -22.44
C ILE A 13 25.07 -16.24 -20.98
N SER A 14 26.25 -16.04 -20.37
CA SER A 14 26.38 -16.04 -18.92
C SER A 14 25.60 -14.84 -18.38
N LEU A 15 24.37 -15.05 -17.94
CA LEU A 15 23.66 -14.13 -17.06
C LEU A 15 24.34 -14.20 -15.68
N GLY A 16 25.52 -13.58 -15.56
CA GLY A 16 26.02 -13.15 -14.27
C GLY A 16 25.08 -12.09 -13.68
N PRO A 17 25.00 -11.97 -12.35
CA PRO A 17 24.27 -10.86 -11.75
C PRO A 17 24.88 -9.55 -12.25
N VAL A 18 24.07 -8.68 -12.83
CA VAL A 18 24.46 -7.29 -13.09
C VAL A 18 24.56 -6.61 -11.72
N LEU A 19 25.74 -6.70 -11.12
CA LEU A 19 26.13 -5.85 -10.00
C LEU A 19 26.36 -4.45 -10.58
N ASN A 20 25.30 -3.64 -10.58
CA ASN A 20 25.47 -2.20 -10.66
C ASN A 20 26.07 -1.74 -9.33
N THR A 21 27.40 -1.83 -9.22
CA THR A 21 28.14 -1.22 -8.13
C THR A 21 28.17 0.29 -8.37
N PHE A 22 27.16 0.99 -7.86
CA PHE A 22 27.27 2.42 -7.65
C PHE A 22 28.21 2.63 -6.48
N ALA A 23 29.42 3.14 -6.72
CA ALA A 23 30.29 3.63 -5.67
C ALA A 23 29.69 4.95 -5.12
N THR A 24 28.64 4.81 -4.31
CA THR A 24 27.97 5.90 -3.59
C THR A 24 28.10 5.58 -2.11
N GLY A 25 28.96 6.30 -1.39
CA GLY A 25 29.48 5.96 -0.05
C GLY A 25 28.61 5.11 0.89
N ASN A 26 29.21 4.11 1.55
CA ASN A 26 28.67 3.28 2.65
C ASN A 26 27.19 2.80 2.54
N ILE A 27 26.61 2.69 1.34
CA ILE A 27 25.26 2.15 1.16
C ILE A 27 25.24 1.09 0.05
N ASP A 28 25.04 -0.16 0.46
CA ASP A 28 24.86 -1.29 -0.45
C ASP A 28 23.37 -1.55 -0.70
N LEU A 29 22.96 -1.75 -1.96
CA LEU A 29 21.59 -2.16 -2.31
C LEU A 29 21.51 -3.68 -2.51
N VAL A 30 20.52 -4.31 -1.87
CA VAL A 30 20.16 -5.72 -2.04
C VAL A 30 18.70 -5.80 -2.49
N ALA A 31 18.51 -5.95 -3.80
CA ALA A 31 17.18 -6.04 -4.41
C ALA A 31 17.20 -7.04 -5.58
N GLY A 32 16.04 -7.64 -5.85
CA GLY A 32 15.77 -8.43 -7.03
C GLY A 32 14.82 -7.73 -8.00
N SER A 33 14.49 -8.41 -9.11
CA SER A 33 13.47 -7.97 -10.08
C SER A 33 12.06 -7.92 -9.48
N ASP A 34 11.82 -8.69 -8.43
CA ASP A 34 10.57 -8.73 -7.68
C ASP A 34 10.85 -9.16 -6.22
N ARG A 35 9.79 -9.26 -5.42
CA ARG A 35 9.86 -9.64 -3.99
C ARG A 35 10.43 -11.04 -3.74
N ILE A 36 10.20 -12.00 -4.64
CA ILE A 36 10.72 -13.37 -4.53
C ILE A 36 12.23 -13.31 -4.80
N GLN A 37 12.61 -12.62 -5.87
CA GLN A 37 14.02 -12.46 -6.21
C GLN A 37 14.77 -11.65 -5.15
N THR A 38 14.19 -10.60 -4.55
CA THR A 38 14.78 -9.91 -3.39
C THR A 38 14.99 -10.87 -2.23
N SER A 39 14.01 -11.72 -1.93
CA SER A 39 14.12 -12.72 -0.86
C SER A 39 15.25 -13.72 -1.12
N ILE A 40 15.37 -14.25 -2.35
CA ILE A 40 16.48 -15.12 -2.75
C ILE A 40 17.82 -14.39 -2.66
N THR A 41 17.90 -13.15 -3.17
CA THR A 41 19.15 -12.36 -3.14
C THR A 41 19.60 -12.07 -1.72
N THR A 42 18.69 -11.72 -0.80
CA THR A 42 19.03 -11.52 0.62
C THR A 42 19.46 -12.82 1.31
N ALA A 43 18.81 -13.95 0.99
CA ALA A 43 19.15 -15.25 1.55
C ALA A 43 20.57 -15.71 1.18
N LEU A 44 21.02 -15.37 -0.03
CA LEU A 44 22.31 -15.80 -0.59
C LEU A 44 23.42 -14.75 -0.50
N LYS A 45 23.14 -13.55 0.04
CA LYS A 45 23.99 -12.35 -0.05
C LYS A 45 25.41 -12.57 0.46
N ASP A 46 25.59 -13.32 1.54
CA ASP A 46 26.89 -13.53 2.21
C ASP A 46 27.62 -14.79 1.76
N GLY A 47 27.02 -15.63 0.90
CA GLY A 47 27.59 -16.90 0.46
C GLY A 47 27.81 -17.93 1.58
N SER A 48 27.28 -17.70 2.79
CA SER A 48 27.45 -18.58 3.93
C SER A 48 26.75 -19.92 3.70
N LYS A 49 27.26 -20.97 4.34
CA LYS A 49 26.58 -22.27 4.37
C LYS A 49 25.18 -22.12 4.97
N ILE A 50 24.17 -22.58 4.24
CA ILE A 50 22.77 -22.60 4.66
C ILE A 50 22.43 -24.04 5.07
N ASP A 51 22.23 -24.28 6.36
CA ASP A 51 21.82 -25.60 6.86
C ASP A 51 20.31 -25.79 6.75
N TYR A 52 19.52 -24.72 6.87
CA TYR A 52 18.06 -24.76 6.83
C TYR A 52 17.47 -23.66 5.95
N VAL A 53 16.42 -23.97 5.20
CA VAL A 53 15.64 -22.98 4.45
C VAL A 53 14.21 -22.95 4.98
N VAL A 54 13.67 -21.76 5.18
CA VAL A 54 12.26 -21.53 5.47
C VAL A 54 11.59 -20.98 4.21
N LEU A 55 10.57 -21.67 3.71
CA LEU A 55 9.71 -21.21 2.64
C LEU A 55 8.43 -20.65 3.23
N ALA A 56 8.09 -19.42 2.85
CA ALA A 56 6.84 -18.78 3.23
C ALA A 56 6.26 -17.96 2.07
N ASN A 57 5.00 -17.54 2.18
CA ASN A 57 4.30 -16.89 1.08
C ASN A 57 4.79 -15.45 0.89
N ALA A 58 5.03 -15.04 -0.36
CA ALA A 58 5.51 -13.71 -0.72
C ALA A 58 4.39 -12.66 -0.89
N TYR A 59 3.13 -13.09 -0.94
CA TYR A 59 1.96 -12.26 -1.24
C TYR A 59 1.00 -12.12 -0.05
N SER A 60 1.11 -12.99 0.96
CA SER A 60 0.37 -12.91 2.24
C SER A 60 1.31 -13.04 3.43
N PHE A 61 1.28 -12.06 4.34
CA PHE A 61 2.17 -12.00 5.50
C PHE A 61 1.77 -12.93 6.65
N ALA A 62 0.52 -13.40 6.65
CA ALA A 62 -0.14 -14.02 7.80
C ALA A 62 0.70 -15.17 8.40
N ASP A 63 1.09 -16.12 7.57
CA ASP A 63 1.96 -17.22 7.98
C ASP A 63 3.43 -16.81 7.97
N SER A 64 3.85 -15.96 7.03
CA SER A 64 5.24 -15.63 6.76
C SER A 64 5.97 -14.99 7.94
N LEU A 65 5.28 -14.19 8.76
CA LEU A 65 5.83 -13.63 10.00
C LEU A 65 6.29 -14.72 10.99
N SER A 66 5.64 -15.89 10.99
CA SER A 66 6.00 -17.01 11.86
C SER A 66 7.39 -17.58 11.56
N SER A 67 7.93 -17.29 10.37
CA SER A 67 9.29 -17.67 9.98
C SER A 67 10.36 -17.09 10.91
N VAL A 68 10.12 -15.90 11.50
CA VAL A 68 11.06 -15.24 12.41
C VAL A 68 11.50 -16.17 13.54
N ASN A 69 10.56 -16.94 14.11
CA ASN A 69 10.85 -17.88 15.19
C ASN A 69 11.77 -19.02 14.76
N ILE A 70 11.56 -19.55 13.54
CA ILE A 70 12.39 -20.64 12.99
C ILE A 70 13.81 -20.12 12.73
N LEU A 71 13.94 -18.91 12.14
CA LEU A 71 15.23 -18.26 11.91
C LEU A 71 15.98 -17.95 13.20
N ASN A 72 15.26 -17.67 14.29
CA ASN A 72 15.85 -17.40 15.61
C ASN A 72 16.26 -18.69 16.34
N SER A 73 15.53 -19.80 16.12
CA SER A 73 15.77 -21.08 16.80
C SER A 73 16.85 -21.94 16.13
N HIS A 74 17.03 -21.79 14.82
CA HIS A 74 17.94 -22.62 14.04
C HIS A 74 19.09 -21.78 13.45
N PRO A 75 20.36 -22.05 13.81
CA PRO A 75 21.50 -21.36 13.21
C PRO A 75 21.61 -21.71 11.71
N LYS A 76 22.23 -20.81 10.93
CA LYS A 76 22.43 -20.99 9.47
C LYS A 76 21.12 -21.23 8.70
N THR A 77 20.05 -20.59 9.15
CA THR A 77 18.73 -20.62 8.51
C THR A 77 18.53 -19.39 7.65
N ARG A 78 17.88 -19.56 6.48
CA ARG A 78 17.48 -18.46 5.59
C ARG A 78 16.02 -18.60 5.17
N LEU A 79 15.30 -17.47 5.15
CA LEU A 79 13.96 -17.31 4.59
C LEU A 79 14.03 -17.10 3.07
N ILE A 80 13.20 -17.82 2.32
CA ILE A 80 12.93 -17.56 0.91
C ILE A 80 11.41 -17.45 0.74
N LEU A 81 10.94 -16.26 0.34
CA LEU A 81 9.54 -16.00 0.05
C LEU A 81 9.18 -16.47 -1.36
N ILE A 82 8.06 -17.18 -1.50
CA ILE A 82 7.60 -17.76 -2.77
C ILE A 82 6.09 -17.56 -2.99
N GLY A 83 5.63 -17.71 -4.23
CA GLY A 83 4.20 -17.84 -4.53
C GLY A 83 3.68 -19.26 -4.24
N LYS A 84 2.35 -19.43 -4.24
CA LYS A 84 1.67 -20.70 -3.91
C LYS A 84 2.20 -21.92 -4.67
N GLN A 85 2.59 -21.72 -5.93
CA GLN A 85 3.04 -22.81 -6.83
C GLN A 85 4.42 -22.53 -7.45
N THR A 86 5.19 -21.58 -6.90
CA THR A 86 6.52 -21.26 -7.44
C THR A 86 7.43 -22.47 -7.33
N ASP A 87 7.95 -22.95 -8.47
CA ASP A 87 8.99 -23.98 -8.46
C ASP A 87 10.32 -23.35 -8.03
N ILE A 88 10.84 -23.84 -6.91
CA ILE A 88 12.10 -23.40 -6.30
C ILE A 88 13.11 -24.56 -6.23
N THR A 89 12.80 -25.71 -6.85
CA THR A 89 13.57 -26.95 -6.73
C THR A 89 15.01 -26.78 -7.20
N GLY A 90 15.23 -26.03 -8.29
CA GLY A 90 16.56 -25.74 -8.81
C GLY A 90 17.42 -24.94 -7.83
N GLN A 91 16.83 -23.95 -7.15
CA GLN A 91 17.47 -23.11 -6.15
C GLN A 91 17.77 -23.93 -4.89
N ILE A 92 16.80 -24.72 -4.39
CA ILE A 92 17.01 -25.58 -3.23
C ILE A 92 18.09 -26.63 -3.50
N ARG A 93 18.15 -27.22 -4.70
CA ARG A 93 19.22 -28.15 -5.09
C ARG A 93 20.60 -27.48 -5.03
N LYS A 94 20.71 -26.23 -5.48
CA LYS A 94 21.97 -25.46 -5.43
C LYS A 94 22.38 -25.11 -4.01
N ILE A 95 21.42 -24.75 -3.16
CA ILE A 95 21.65 -24.45 -1.73
C ILE A 95 22.04 -25.73 -0.98
N ASN A 96 21.45 -26.87 -1.34
CA ASN A 96 21.61 -28.17 -0.70
C ASN A 96 21.46 -28.13 0.83
N PRO A 97 20.34 -27.60 1.37
CA PRO A 97 20.15 -27.50 2.82
C PRO A 97 19.91 -28.87 3.43
N LYS A 98 20.16 -29.01 4.74
CA LYS A 98 19.85 -30.24 5.49
C LYS A 98 18.33 -30.49 5.58
N LYS A 99 17.54 -29.42 5.62
CA LYS A 99 16.07 -29.47 5.72
C LYS A 99 15.43 -28.17 5.24
N VAL A 100 14.22 -28.29 4.69
CA VAL A 100 13.36 -27.17 4.33
C VAL A 100 12.11 -27.16 5.21
N PHE A 101 11.82 -26.03 5.85
CA PHE A 101 10.57 -25.78 6.53
C PHE A 101 9.63 -25.03 5.58
N ILE A 102 8.37 -25.46 5.46
CA ILE A 102 7.33 -24.76 4.73
C ILE A 102 6.35 -24.19 5.77
N VAL A 103 6.32 -22.87 5.91
CA VAL A 103 5.47 -22.18 6.87
C VAL A 103 4.20 -21.72 6.18
N GLY A 104 3.06 -22.26 6.63
CA GLY A 104 1.74 -21.99 6.10
C GLY A 104 1.08 -23.21 5.46
N GLY A 105 -0.25 -23.16 5.41
CA GLY A 105 -1.09 -24.24 4.86
C GLY A 105 -0.92 -24.43 3.35
N THR A 106 -1.61 -25.43 2.80
CA THR A 106 -1.61 -25.74 1.35
C THR A 106 -2.16 -24.61 0.49
N ASP A 107 -3.00 -23.74 1.06
CA ASP A 107 -3.49 -22.55 0.38
C ASP A 107 -2.47 -21.44 0.28
N SER A 108 -1.53 -21.39 1.24
CA SER A 108 -0.41 -20.47 1.26
C SER A 108 0.72 -20.97 0.35
N ILE A 109 1.14 -22.23 0.51
CA ILE A 109 2.14 -22.90 -0.32
C ILE A 109 1.64 -24.31 -0.65
N SER A 110 1.39 -24.59 -1.92
CA SER A 110 0.81 -25.86 -2.37
C SER A 110 1.75 -27.05 -2.14
N ASP A 111 1.18 -28.24 -2.05
CA ASP A 111 1.95 -29.50 -1.94
C ASP A 111 2.77 -29.83 -3.19
N LYS A 112 2.54 -29.15 -4.31
CA LYS A 112 3.41 -29.27 -5.49
C LYS A 112 4.85 -28.86 -5.17
N VAL A 113 5.02 -27.78 -4.39
CA VAL A 113 6.34 -27.29 -3.97
C VAL A 113 7.02 -28.32 -3.07
N LEU A 114 6.28 -28.83 -2.07
CA LEU A 114 6.75 -29.87 -1.16
C LEU A 114 7.20 -31.12 -1.92
N LYS A 115 6.37 -31.62 -2.84
CA LYS A 115 6.68 -32.78 -3.68
C LYS A 115 7.92 -32.54 -4.55
N GLY A 116 8.05 -31.37 -5.15
CA GLY A 116 9.22 -30.99 -5.95
C GLY A 116 10.53 -31.06 -5.15
N ILE A 117 10.51 -30.58 -3.91
CA ILE A 117 11.69 -30.61 -3.02
C ILE A 117 11.98 -32.03 -2.52
N ASN A 118 10.96 -32.82 -2.17
CA ASN A 118 11.17 -34.22 -1.76
C ASN A 118 11.75 -35.08 -2.89
N ASN A 119 11.38 -34.80 -4.15
CA ASN A 119 11.92 -35.51 -5.32
C ASN A 119 13.43 -35.27 -5.52
N ILE A 120 14.02 -34.28 -4.86
CA ILE A 120 15.47 -34.03 -4.87
C ILE A 120 16.14 -34.49 -3.58
N ASN A 121 15.47 -35.34 -2.80
CA ASN A 121 15.95 -35.97 -1.56
C ASN A 121 16.36 -34.99 -0.46
N ILE A 122 15.74 -33.81 -0.43
CA ILE A 122 15.91 -32.84 0.66
C ILE A 122 14.74 -32.99 1.63
N PRO A 123 14.96 -33.29 2.92
CA PRO A 123 13.91 -33.40 3.92
C PRO A 123 13.06 -32.13 4.01
N THR A 124 11.74 -32.27 4.03
CA THR A 124 10.80 -31.15 4.18
C THR A 124 9.88 -31.34 5.37
N GLU A 125 9.52 -30.26 6.03
CA GLU A 125 8.50 -30.23 7.08
C GLU A 125 7.55 -29.05 6.85
N ARG A 126 6.24 -29.29 6.89
CA ARG A 126 5.24 -28.21 6.85
C ARG A 126 4.80 -27.85 8.27
N ILE A 127 4.89 -26.58 8.61
CA ILE A 127 4.37 -26.00 9.85
C ILE A 127 3.17 -25.12 9.51
N SER A 128 1.97 -25.57 9.89
CA SER A 128 0.72 -24.86 9.60
C SER A 128 -0.36 -25.16 10.63
N GLY A 129 -1.22 -24.19 10.92
CA GLY A 129 -2.47 -24.36 11.69
C GLY A 129 -3.71 -23.96 10.88
N GLN A 130 -4.89 -23.98 11.51
CA GLN A 130 -6.13 -23.49 10.89
C GLN A 130 -6.16 -21.96 10.78
N SER A 131 -5.32 -21.28 11.56
CA SER A 131 -5.19 -19.84 11.59
C SER A 131 -3.73 -19.40 11.66
N ARG A 132 -3.46 -18.14 11.32
CA ARG A 132 -2.11 -17.53 11.44
C ARG A 132 -1.55 -17.61 12.87
N TYR A 133 -2.43 -17.56 13.86
CA TYR A 133 -2.08 -17.65 15.28
C TYR A 133 -1.68 -19.08 15.64
N GLU A 134 -2.38 -20.09 15.12
CA GLU A 134 -1.98 -21.49 15.31
C GLU A 134 -0.71 -21.86 14.54
N THR A 135 -0.54 -21.37 13.30
CA THR A 135 0.73 -21.51 12.57
C THR A 135 1.89 -20.92 13.38
N ASN A 136 1.71 -19.72 13.92
CA ASN A 136 2.71 -19.05 14.74
C ASN A 136 2.98 -19.78 16.07
N ALA A 137 1.94 -20.26 16.76
CA ALA A 137 2.08 -21.01 17.99
C ALA A 137 2.94 -22.27 17.81
N LYS A 138 2.81 -22.96 16.66
CA LYS A 138 3.65 -24.12 16.33
C LYS A 138 5.12 -23.77 16.10
N THR A 139 5.46 -22.52 15.80
CA THR A 139 6.88 -22.11 15.68
C THR A 139 7.47 -21.60 16.99
N LEU A 140 6.68 -21.54 18.07
CA LEU A 140 7.12 -21.09 19.40
C LEU A 140 7.64 -22.21 20.31
N GLU A 141 7.76 -23.43 19.81
CA GLU A 141 8.38 -24.53 20.55
C GLU A 141 9.83 -24.18 20.92
N GLY A 142 10.19 -24.42 22.19
CA GLY A 142 11.52 -24.08 22.72
C GLY A 142 11.70 -22.64 23.23
N PHE A 143 10.73 -21.74 23.04
CA PHE A 143 10.76 -20.40 23.63
C PHE A 143 10.00 -20.36 24.96
N GLU A 144 10.67 -20.00 26.06
CA GLU A 144 10.05 -19.75 27.37
C GLU A 144 9.46 -18.33 27.46
N SER A 145 10.10 -17.38 26.78
CA SER A 145 9.73 -15.97 26.76
C SER A 145 9.45 -15.47 25.34
N VAL A 146 8.48 -14.57 25.22
CA VAL A 146 8.01 -14.05 23.93
C VAL A 146 7.87 -12.53 23.95
N GLY A 147 7.96 -11.93 22.78
CA GLY A 147 7.36 -10.63 22.51
C GLY A 147 6.08 -10.81 21.68
N VAL A 148 5.05 -10.05 22.03
CA VAL A 148 3.73 -10.15 21.41
C VAL A 148 3.53 -9.04 20.39
N ALA A 149 3.00 -9.40 19.22
CA ALA A 149 2.60 -8.44 18.18
C ALA A 149 1.21 -8.81 17.62
N ASP A 150 0.50 -7.82 17.08
CA ASP A 150 -0.82 -8.05 16.48
C ASP A 150 -0.67 -8.76 15.13
N GLY A 151 -1.24 -9.95 15.00
CA GLY A 151 -1.21 -10.73 13.77
C GLY A 151 -2.20 -10.25 12.70
N ARG A 152 -3.06 -9.27 13.00
CA ARG A 152 -3.93 -8.62 12.00
C ARG A 152 -3.17 -7.67 11.07
N ASN A 153 -2.00 -7.22 11.52
CA ASN A 153 -1.08 -6.36 10.78
C ASN A 153 0.34 -6.97 10.81
N TYR A 154 1.31 -6.36 10.14
CA TYR A 154 2.68 -6.88 10.04
C TYR A 154 3.82 -5.96 10.53
N PRO A 155 3.72 -4.61 10.50
CA PRO A 155 4.90 -3.77 10.69
C PRO A 155 5.54 -3.87 12.08
N ASP A 156 4.73 -4.01 13.13
CA ASP A 156 5.24 -4.09 14.50
C ASP A 156 5.96 -5.43 14.75
N ALA A 157 5.36 -6.53 14.31
CA ALA A 157 5.95 -7.87 14.34
C ALA A 157 7.27 -7.93 13.56
N LEU A 158 7.30 -7.30 12.39
CA LEU A 158 8.49 -7.19 11.56
C LEU A 158 9.60 -6.38 12.27
N SER A 159 9.25 -5.21 12.81
CA SER A 159 10.17 -4.31 13.52
C SER A 159 10.79 -4.96 14.74
N ALA A 160 10.08 -5.89 15.38
CA ALA A 160 10.54 -6.62 16.54
C ALA A 160 11.66 -7.64 16.24
N SER A 161 11.80 -8.08 14.99
CA SER A 161 12.68 -9.22 14.63
C SER A 161 14.12 -9.09 15.15
N PRO A 162 14.81 -7.93 15.04
CA PRO A 162 16.17 -7.79 15.56
C PRO A 162 16.25 -7.87 17.09
N LEU A 163 15.30 -7.26 17.80
CA LEU A 163 15.25 -7.29 19.27
C LEU A 163 14.96 -8.70 19.78
N LEU A 164 13.96 -9.37 19.17
CA LEU A 164 13.63 -10.75 19.49
C LEU A 164 14.82 -11.68 19.27
N LYS A 165 15.60 -11.47 18.20
CA LYS A 165 16.81 -12.24 17.93
C LYS A 165 17.91 -11.96 18.97
N LYS A 166 18.17 -10.69 19.30
CA LYS A 166 19.17 -10.27 20.31
C LYS A 166 18.88 -10.91 21.66
N GLU A 167 17.62 -10.94 22.06
CA GLU A 167 17.19 -11.41 23.38
C GLU A 167 16.72 -12.87 23.41
N ARG A 168 16.82 -13.59 22.28
CA ARG A 168 16.39 -14.99 22.12
C ARG A 168 14.92 -15.22 22.52
N LEU A 169 14.06 -14.30 22.11
CA LEU A 169 12.61 -14.34 22.35
C LEU A 169 11.86 -14.84 21.11
N GLY A 170 10.74 -15.50 21.36
CA GLY A 170 9.79 -15.86 20.30
C GLY A 170 8.89 -14.68 19.94
N LEU A 171 8.53 -14.54 18.67
CA LEU A 171 7.44 -13.69 18.18
C LEU A 171 6.12 -14.44 18.34
N MET A 172 5.28 -13.99 19.26
CA MET A 172 3.90 -14.48 19.42
C MET A 172 2.92 -13.55 18.72
N LEU A 173 2.20 -14.07 17.73
CA LEU A 173 1.13 -13.34 17.05
C LEU A 173 -0.19 -13.56 17.78
N VAL A 174 -0.91 -12.47 18.05
CA VAL A 174 -2.21 -12.50 18.72
C VAL A 174 -3.25 -11.74 17.90
N ASN A 175 -4.53 -12.04 18.12
CA ASN A 175 -5.58 -11.15 17.66
C ASN A 175 -5.69 -9.99 18.65
N GLY A 176 -5.00 -8.89 18.36
CA GLY A 176 -4.83 -7.83 19.35
C GLY A 176 -6.10 -7.06 19.73
N SER A 177 -7.22 -7.22 19.01
CA SER A 177 -8.53 -6.66 19.41
C SER A 177 -9.29 -7.52 20.41
N LYS A 178 -8.74 -8.67 20.80
CA LYS A 178 -9.37 -9.57 21.76
C LYS A 178 -8.37 -9.95 22.86
N PRO A 179 -8.85 -10.22 24.09
CA PRO A 179 -7.99 -10.84 25.09
C PRO A 179 -7.47 -12.18 24.57
N TYR A 180 -6.23 -12.50 24.89
CA TYR A 180 -5.57 -13.73 24.47
C TYR A 180 -4.98 -14.46 25.68
N ARG A 181 -4.97 -15.79 25.60
CA ARG A 181 -4.34 -16.64 26.61
C ARG A 181 -2.84 -16.66 26.39
N ILE A 182 -2.10 -16.62 27.50
CA ILE A 182 -0.65 -16.60 27.50
C ILE A 182 -0.18 -17.73 28.42
N ASP A 183 0.59 -18.66 27.87
CA ASP A 183 1.28 -19.75 28.57
C ASP A 183 2.81 -19.54 28.64
N LYS A 184 3.30 -18.41 28.13
CA LYS A 184 4.72 -18.02 28.08
C LYS A 184 4.96 -16.69 28.79
N ILE A 185 6.20 -16.39 29.14
CA ILE A 185 6.54 -15.09 29.75
C ILE A 185 6.52 -14.01 28.65
N VAL A 186 5.59 -13.05 28.73
CA VAL A 186 5.59 -11.90 27.81
C VAL A 186 6.57 -10.86 28.31
N LYS A 187 7.67 -10.68 27.58
CA LYS A 187 8.69 -9.68 27.89
C LYS A 187 8.41 -8.33 27.24
N TYR A 188 7.84 -8.34 26.03
CA TYR A 188 7.52 -7.13 25.27
C TYR A 188 6.13 -7.23 24.63
N THR A 189 5.47 -6.09 24.51
CA THR A 189 4.31 -5.89 23.61
C THR A 189 4.68 -4.85 22.56
N PHE A 190 4.57 -5.21 21.27
CA PHE A 190 4.86 -4.33 20.15
C PHE A 190 3.57 -3.79 19.54
N GLY A 191 3.45 -2.47 19.47
CA GLY A 191 2.25 -1.78 19.02
C GLY A 191 1.41 -1.21 20.16
N ASP A 192 0.63 -0.18 19.84
CA ASP A 192 -0.13 0.59 20.82
C ASP A 192 -1.41 -0.16 21.27
N LYS A 193 -2.26 0.54 22.02
CA LYS A 193 -3.52 -0.03 22.52
C LYS A 193 -4.60 -0.23 21.44
N SER A 194 -4.47 0.43 20.29
CA SER A 194 -5.34 0.21 19.14
C SER A 194 -5.01 -1.11 18.42
N SER A 195 -3.72 -1.48 18.42
CA SER A 195 -3.23 -2.75 17.90
C SER A 195 -3.43 -3.90 18.89
N ILE A 196 -3.04 -3.74 20.16
CA ILE A 196 -3.12 -4.79 21.18
C ILE A 196 -3.72 -4.23 22.48
N ILE A 197 -4.95 -4.61 22.77
CA ILE A 197 -5.71 -4.11 23.93
C ILE A 197 -5.11 -4.56 25.27
N GLN A 198 -4.61 -5.80 25.32
CA GLN A 198 -4.07 -6.42 26.52
C GLN A 198 -2.62 -5.99 26.76
N ASP A 199 -2.26 -5.72 28.01
CA ASP A 199 -0.87 -5.47 28.40
C ASP A 199 -0.10 -6.76 28.67
N GLY A 200 1.20 -6.72 28.39
CA GLY A 200 2.14 -7.79 28.70
C GLY A 200 3.58 -7.29 28.54
N GLY A 201 4.39 -7.43 29.59
CA GLY A 201 5.77 -6.94 29.60
C GLY A 201 5.89 -5.44 29.26
N ASP A 202 7.07 -5.06 28.75
CA ASP A 202 7.36 -3.68 28.34
C ASP A 202 6.70 -3.37 26.99
N ARG A 203 5.84 -2.36 26.94
CA ARG A 203 5.19 -1.94 25.69
C ARG A 203 6.10 -0.99 24.89
N LEU A 204 6.46 -1.40 23.68
CA LEU A 204 7.23 -0.62 22.72
C LEU A 204 6.32 -0.27 21.53
N ALA A 205 5.84 0.98 21.49
CA ALA A 205 4.77 1.37 20.58
C ALA A 205 4.80 2.86 20.25
N GLY A 206 4.80 3.21 18.96
CA GLY A 206 4.59 4.57 18.46
C GLY A 206 3.19 4.76 17.89
N THR A 207 2.88 5.97 17.43
CA THR A 207 1.61 6.24 16.72
C THR A 207 1.65 5.72 15.28
N THR A 208 2.84 5.43 14.76
CA THR A 208 3.04 4.87 13.42
C THR A 208 3.97 3.66 13.48
N ARG A 209 3.95 2.82 12.43
CA ARG A 209 4.90 1.72 12.27
C ARG A 209 6.37 2.15 12.34
N TYR A 210 6.65 3.37 11.89
CA TYR A 210 7.99 3.93 11.86
C TYR A 210 8.40 4.30 13.30
N GLU A 211 7.54 5.00 14.03
CA GLU A 211 7.80 5.31 15.44
C GLU A 211 7.86 4.06 16.34
N THR A 212 7.05 3.02 16.09
CA THR A 212 7.20 1.74 16.79
C THR A 212 8.57 1.13 16.49
N ASN A 213 9.01 1.14 15.24
CA ASN A 213 10.35 0.69 14.86
C ASN A 213 11.46 1.52 15.54
N GLU A 214 11.32 2.84 15.61
CA GLU A 214 12.25 3.72 16.32
C GLU A 214 12.33 3.39 17.81
N LYS A 215 11.17 3.21 18.48
CA LYS A 215 11.12 2.81 19.89
C LYS A 215 11.77 1.46 20.14
N ILE A 216 11.56 0.49 19.24
CA ILE A 216 12.27 -0.81 19.32
C ILE A 216 13.78 -0.61 19.13
N ASN A 217 14.18 0.20 18.16
CA ASN A 217 15.58 0.48 17.86
C ASN A 217 16.30 1.26 18.97
N THR A 218 15.59 1.97 19.86
CA THR A 218 16.23 2.55 21.08
C THR A 218 16.86 1.47 21.98
N LYS A 219 16.35 0.24 21.96
CA LYS A 219 16.93 -0.92 22.69
C LYS A 219 18.12 -1.55 21.96
N LEU A 220 18.42 -1.08 20.75
CA LEU A 220 19.38 -1.67 19.81
C LEU A 220 20.40 -0.65 19.23
N ALA A 221 20.31 0.63 19.59
CA ALA A 221 21.01 1.73 18.91
C ALA A 221 22.54 1.61 18.88
N ASP A 222 23.15 0.83 19.78
CA ASP A 222 24.60 0.57 19.81
C ASP A 222 25.10 -0.45 18.77
N MET A 223 24.24 -0.86 17.83
CA MET A 223 24.58 -1.79 16.75
C MET A 223 25.17 -1.04 15.55
N GLY A 224 26.41 -1.35 15.17
CA GLY A 224 27.17 -0.63 14.15
C GLY A 224 26.70 -0.78 12.68
N GLN A 225 25.61 -1.50 12.42
CA GLN A 225 25.10 -1.75 11.06
C GLN A 225 23.57 -1.62 10.97
N ASN A 226 23.09 -0.93 9.92
CA ASN A 226 21.68 -0.73 9.64
C ASN A 226 21.24 -1.51 8.41
N ILE A 227 20.07 -2.14 8.48
CA ILE A 227 19.34 -2.64 7.32
C ILE A 227 18.12 -1.73 7.10
N LEU A 228 18.15 -0.94 6.03
CA LEU A 228 17.11 0.00 5.66
C LEU A 228 16.12 -0.70 4.73
N THR A 229 14.84 -0.64 5.05
CA THR A 229 13.79 -1.21 4.19
C THR A 229 12.53 -0.36 4.20
N TYR A 230 11.69 -0.52 3.18
CA TYR A 230 10.44 0.23 3.06
C TYR A 230 9.35 -0.38 3.94
N GLY A 231 8.85 0.38 4.91
CA GLY A 231 7.86 -0.11 5.88
C GLY A 231 6.48 -0.43 5.29
N GLY A 232 6.17 0.01 4.06
CA GLY A 232 4.91 -0.28 3.37
C GLY A 232 4.90 -1.54 2.50
N ASN A 233 6.04 -2.25 2.37
CA ASN A 233 6.14 -3.51 1.64
C ASN A 233 6.70 -4.61 2.55
N TYR A 234 5.81 -5.47 3.04
CA TYR A 234 6.21 -6.50 4.01
C TYR A 234 7.23 -7.50 3.47
N ALA A 235 7.20 -7.84 2.17
CA ALA A 235 7.97 -8.97 1.64
C ALA A 235 9.46 -8.63 1.54
N ASP A 236 9.78 -7.44 1.03
CA ASP A 236 11.17 -6.94 1.01
C ASP A 236 11.66 -6.72 2.45
N ALA A 237 10.83 -6.12 3.30
CA ALA A 237 11.20 -5.84 4.66
C ALA A 237 11.38 -7.10 5.51
N LEU A 238 10.53 -8.11 5.35
CA LEU A 238 10.69 -9.41 5.98
C LEU A 238 11.94 -10.12 5.44
N SER A 239 12.27 -9.98 4.16
CA SER A 239 13.50 -10.57 3.61
C SER A 239 14.78 -10.01 4.27
N ALA A 240 14.72 -8.83 4.90
CA ALA A 240 15.82 -8.29 5.69
C ALA A 240 16.24 -9.19 6.87
N VAL A 241 15.34 -10.06 7.39
CA VAL A 241 15.68 -10.94 8.52
C VAL A 241 16.79 -11.95 8.17
N ASN A 242 16.98 -12.25 6.88
CA ASN A 242 18.10 -13.07 6.39
C ASN A 242 19.46 -12.48 6.73
N LEU A 243 19.52 -11.15 6.83
CA LEU A 243 20.75 -10.39 6.96
C LEU A 243 21.08 -10.09 8.42
N LEU A 244 20.22 -10.47 9.38
CA LEU A 244 20.42 -10.29 10.82
C LEU A 244 21.42 -11.31 11.42
N ASP A 245 22.53 -11.60 10.75
CA ASP A 245 23.59 -12.43 11.32
C ASP A 245 24.25 -11.73 12.53
N GLY A 246 24.62 -12.51 13.56
CA GLY A 246 25.41 -12.07 14.71
C GLY A 246 25.11 -10.67 15.27
N SER A 247 23.97 -10.51 15.98
CA SER A 247 23.61 -9.46 16.97
C SER A 247 23.99 -7.98 16.76
N ASN A 248 24.57 -7.55 15.65
CA ASN A 248 25.11 -6.19 15.47
C ASN A 248 24.40 -5.43 14.34
N LYS A 249 23.17 -5.84 14.02
CA LYS A 249 22.36 -5.26 12.95
C LYS A 249 20.96 -4.90 13.42
N ILE A 250 20.51 -3.70 13.07
CA ILE A 250 19.13 -3.24 13.26
C ILE A 250 18.38 -3.17 11.94
N VAL A 251 17.05 -3.22 12.02
CA VAL A 251 16.18 -2.95 10.88
C VAL A 251 15.56 -1.57 11.07
N LEU A 252 15.82 -0.68 10.12
CA LEU A 252 15.21 0.62 10.03
C LEU A 252 14.06 0.54 9.01
N LEU A 253 12.82 0.63 9.51
CA LEU A 253 11.66 0.84 8.66
C LEU A 253 11.62 2.30 8.25
N ASN A 254 11.62 2.53 6.94
CA ASN A 254 11.60 3.86 6.36
C ASN A 254 10.39 4.04 5.43
N ASN A 255 9.94 5.27 5.30
CA ASN A 255 9.18 5.70 4.13
C ASN A 255 10.11 6.56 3.24
N ARG A 256 9.56 7.37 2.33
CA ARG A 256 10.38 8.27 1.48
C ARG A 256 11.00 9.44 2.26
N ASN A 257 10.44 9.79 3.41
CA ASN A 257 10.95 10.77 4.37
C ASN A 257 11.67 10.03 5.50
N ILE A 258 13.00 10.18 5.55
CA ILE A 258 13.83 9.59 6.59
C ILE A 258 13.69 10.44 7.85
N SER A 259 13.21 9.85 8.95
CA SER A 259 13.08 10.55 10.23
C SER A 259 14.43 11.02 10.74
N SER A 260 14.44 12.03 11.62
CA SER A 260 15.67 12.51 12.26
C SER A 260 16.36 11.39 13.06
N PHE A 261 15.58 10.49 13.67
CA PHE A 261 16.08 9.31 14.37
C PHE A 261 16.81 8.36 13.42
N ASN A 262 16.17 7.94 12.32
CA ASN A 262 16.80 7.05 11.34
C ASN A 262 17.99 7.75 10.66
N ALA A 263 17.90 9.04 10.36
CA ALA A 263 18.99 9.81 9.76
C ALA A 263 20.22 9.91 10.68
N LYS A 264 20.04 9.92 12.00
CA LYS A 264 21.15 9.81 12.96
C LYS A 264 21.84 8.46 12.83
N LEU A 265 21.08 7.36 12.93
CA LEU A 265 21.63 6.01 12.85
C LEU A 265 22.30 5.75 11.49
N ILE A 266 21.73 6.28 10.40
CA ILE A 266 22.30 6.16 9.05
C ILE A 266 23.66 6.86 8.95
N ARG A 267 23.87 7.97 9.65
CA ARG A 267 25.17 8.66 9.69
C ARG A 267 26.22 7.93 10.50
N GLU A 268 25.80 7.28 11.58
CA GLU A 268 26.69 6.69 12.57
C GLU A 268 27.15 5.26 12.21
N ASN A 269 26.38 4.57 11.34
CA ASN A 269 26.56 3.14 11.08
C ASN A 269 26.75 2.84 9.58
N THR A 270 27.20 1.62 9.26
CA THR A 270 27.19 1.12 7.88
C THR A 270 25.78 0.75 7.44
N ASN A 271 25.41 1.04 6.19
CA ASN A 271 24.01 0.93 5.74
C ASN A 271 23.85 -0.09 4.61
N LEU A 272 22.83 -0.94 4.73
CA LEU A 272 22.41 -1.88 3.71
C LEU A 272 20.94 -1.62 3.39
N VAL A 273 20.61 -1.33 2.13
CA VAL A 273 19.24 -1.12 1.68
C VAL A 273 18.68 -2.42 1.12
N VAL A 274 17.51 -2.83 1.59
CA VAL A 274 16.80 -4.04 1.11
C VAL A 274 15.49 -3.65 0.43
N GLY A 275 15.35 -4.11 -0.81
CA GLY A 275 14.15 -3.95 -1.63
C GLY A 275 14.24 -2.83 -2.66
N GLY A 276 13.43 -2.95 -3.72
CA GLY A 276 13.47 -2.05 -4.87
C GLY A 276 12.84 -0.69 -4.60
N LEU A 277 11.93 -0.57 -3.64
CA LEU A 277 11.16 0.67 -3.40
C LEU A 277 12.00 1.81 -2.81
N LEU A 278 13.07 1.50 -2.08
CA LEU A 278 14.02 2.49 -1.58
C LEU A 278 15.13 2.82 -2.59
N SER A 279 15.18 2.14 -3.75
CA SER A 279 16.19 2.41 -4.79
C SER A 279 16.12 3.87 -5.29
N ASN A 280 14.92 4.45 -5.36
CA ASN A 280 14.70 5.84 -5.74
C ASN A 280 15.14 6.85 -4.66
N SER A 281 15.33 6.39 -3.41
CA SER A 281 15.83 7.20 -2.30
C SER A 281 17.34 7.07 -2.11
N MET A 282 18.05 6.28 -2.94
CA MET A 282 19.49 6.03 -2.78
C MET A 282 20.35 7.30 -2.83
N THR A 283 19.98 8.28 -3.66
CA THR A 283 20.67 9.57 -3.71
C THR A 283 20.54 10.34 -2.40
N GLN A 284 19.33 10.39 -1.82
CA GLN A 284 19.06 11.04 -0.53
C GLN A 284 19.77 10.31 0.61
N LEU A 285 19.64 8.99 0.66
CA LEU A 285 20.31 8.14 1.64
C LEU A 285 21.83 8.31 1.59
N GLY A 286 22.41 8.33 0.39
CA GLY A 286 23.84 8.56 0.19
C GLY A 286 24.31 9.96 0.58
N ARG A 287 23.42 10.98 0.58
CA ARG A 287 23.73 12.30 1.15
C ARG A 287 23.72 12.26 2.67
N ILE A 288 22.69 11.67 3.26
CA ILE A 288 22.55 11.52 4.73
C ILE A 288 23.76 10.76 5.29
N SER A 289 24.11 9.61 4.71
CA SER A 289 25.25 8.77 5.13
C SER A 289 26.60 9.52 5.15
N ARG A 290 26.77 10.56 4.32
CA ARG A 290 28.00 11.39 4.27
C ARG A 290 27.97 12.61 5.18
N GLY A 291 26.98 12.74 6.06
CA GLY A 291 26.83 13.89 6.95
C GLY A 291 26.28 15.15 6.28
N GLY A 292 25.67 15.03 5.09
CA GLY A 292 24.93 16.14 4.49
C GLY A 292 23.74 16.55 5.35
N GLN A 293 23.40 17.85 5.33
CA GLN A 293 22.15 18.32 5.96
C GLN A 293 20.97 17.55 5.37
N LEU A 294 19.99 17.23 6.23
CA LEU A 294 18.66 16.89 5.76
C LEU A 294 18.19 18.11 4.96
N ASP A 295 17.93 17.95 3.66
CA ASP A 295 17.25 19.01 2.91
C ASP A 295 15.96 19.31 3.70
N ASN A 296 15.82 20.53 4.23
CA ASN A 296 14.59 20.99 4.89
C ASN A 296 13.48 20.92 3.84
N ILE A 297 12.81 19.78 3.78
CA ILE A 297 11.44 19.70 3.31
C ILE A 297 10.64 20.25 4.48
N ASP A 298 9.92 21.35 4.22
CA ASP A 298 9.14 22.11 5.18
C ASP A 298 8.42 21.22 6.21
N SER A 299 8.38 21.75 7.44
CA SER A 299 7.89 21.16 8.68
C SER A 299 6.39 20.86 8.74
N ASP A 300 5.77 20.39 7.66
CA ASP A 300 4.35 19.98 7.61
C ASP A 300 4.14 18.45 7.61
N ASP A 301 5.21 17.65 7.70
CA ASP A 301 5.14 16.18 7.61
C ASP A 301 5.04 15.44 8.97
N GLN A 302 4.55 16.11 10.02
CA GLN A 302 4.08 15.45 11.25
C GLN A 302 2.62 14.99 11.05
N VAL A 303 2.39 14.02 10.17
CA VAL A 303 1.07 13.39 10.03
C VAL A 303 1.22 11.87 10.02
N SER A 304 0.60 11.27 11.02
CA SER A 304 0.42 9.84 11.27
C SER A 304 0.09 9.09 9.98
N ASN A 305 1.10 8.42 9.41
CA ASN A 305 0.91 7.41 8.38
C ASN A 305 0.45 6.09 9.03
N GLU A 306 -0.72 6.12 9.67
CA GLU A 306 -1.52 4.93 9.87
C GLU A 306 -2.04 4.49 8.49
N TYR A 307 -1.67 3.28 8.10
CA TYR A 307 -2.67 2.48 7.40
C TYR A 307 -3.73 2.19 8.46
N PRO A 308 -5.02 2.48 8.23
CA PRO A 308 -6.04 1.93 9.11
C PRO A 308 -5.78 0.43 9.16
N ASN A 309 -5.67 -0.11 10.37
CA ASN A 309 -5.90 -1.53 10.58
C ASN A 309 -7.10 -1.90 9.69
N SER A 310 -6.93 -2.86 8.80
CA SER A 310 -8.05 -3.48 8.09
C SER A 310 -8.91 -4.16 9.16
N ASN A 311 -9.74 -3.37 9.83
CA ASN A 311 -10.99 -3.85 10.32
C ASN A 311 -11.75 -4.18 9.04
N ASP A 312 -11.95 -5.48 8.78
CA ASP A 312 -12.92 -5.93 7.78
C ASP A 312 -14.35 -5.36 8.05
N ASN A 313 -14.53 -4.66 9.18
CA ASN A 313 -15.74 -3.95 9.60
C ASN A 313 -15.70 -2.42 9.41
N ASP A 314 -14.61 -1.78 8.95
CA ASP A 314 -14.65 -0.34 8.64
C ASP A 314 -15.41 -0.13 7.33
N PRO A 315 -16.59 0.53 7.35
CA PRO A 315 -17.41 0.71 6.15
C PRO A 315 -16.72 1.51 5.04
N LEU A 316 -15.64 2.25 5.34
CA LEU A 316 -14.87 3.06 4.38
C LEU A 316 -13.63 2.36 3.80
N THR A 317 -13.44 1.08 4.13
CA THR A 317 -12.37 0.26 3.58
C THR A 317 -12.89 -0.66 2.49
N PHE A 318 -12.02 -0.97 1.54
CA PHE A 318 -12.30 -1.96 0.50
C PHE A 318 -11.32 -3.10 0.68
N SER A 319 -11.84 -4.30 0.89
CA SER A 319 -11.08 -5.54 0.91
C SER A 319 -11.51 -6.40 -0.28
N PHE A 320 -10.53 -7.14 -0.82
CA PHE A 320 -10.77 -8.17 -1.82
C PHE A 320 -9.75 -9.28 -1.55
N ASP A 321 -10.25 -10.44 -1.14
CA ASP A 321 -9.46 -11.61 -0.72
C ASP A 321 -9.58 -12.80 -1.70
N GLY A 322 -10.39 -12.65 -2.75
CA GLY A 322 -10.77 -13.70 -3.68
C GLY A 322 -9.93 -13.80 -4.96
N ARG A 323 -10.34 -14.71 -5.85
CA ARG A 323 -9.81 -14.82 -7.22
C ARG A 323 -10.63 -13.97 -8.19
N ILE A 324 -10.03 -13.55 -9.29
CA ILE A 324 -10.71 -12.79 -10.34
C ILE A 324 -11.29 -13.76 -11.37
N ASN A 325 -12.58 -14.08 -11.21
CA ASN A 325 -13.31 -15.01 -12.07
C ASN A 325 -14.31 -14.32 -12.99
N SER A 326 -14.66 -13.07 -12.71
CA SER A 326 -15.61 -12.25 -13.46
C SER A 326 -15.13 -10.81 -13.63
N GLN A 327 -15.75 -10.06 -14.53
CA GLN A 327 -15.52 -8.61 -14.68
C GLN A 327 -15.80 -7.86 -13.37
N LYS A 328 -16.84 -8.26 -12.64
CA LYS A 328 -17.21 -7.66 -11.34
C LYS A 328 -16.11 -7.86 -10.30
N ASP A 329 -15.46 -9.02 -10.30
CA ASP A 329 -14.33 -9.29 -9.39
C ASP A 329 -13.12 -8.44 -9.73
N LEU A 330 -12.82 -8.26 -11.02
CA LEU A 330 -11.73 -7.38 -11.45
C LEU A 330 -12.00 -5.93 -11.04
N ASP A 331 -13.22 -5.45 -11.26
CA ASP A 331 -13.59 -4.09 -10.91
C ASP A 331 -13.47 -3.85 -9.39
N ARG A 332 -13.97 -4.79 -8.57
CA ARG A 332 -13.83 -4.74 -7.10
C ARG A 332 -12.37 -4.81 -6.66
N TYR A 333 -11.58 -5.68 -7.26
CA TYR A 333 -10.15 -5.80 -6.97
C TYR A 333 -9.44 -4.48 -7.27
N ILE A 334 -9.59 -3.94 -8.48
CA ILE A 334 -8.94 -2.69 -8.89
C ILE A 334 -9.42 -1.53 -8.02
N LEU A 335 -10.70 -1.45 -7.71
CA LEU A 335 -11.24 -0.43 -6.82
C LEU A 335 -10.63 -0.52 -5.41
N ALA A 336 -10.50 -1.73 -4.85
CA ALA A 336 -9.82 -1.95 -3.59
C ALA A 336 -8.34 -1.54 -3.67
N ARG A 337 -7.66 -1.77 -4.80
CA ARG A 337 -6.30 -1.26 -5.03
C ARG A 337 -6.27 0.26 -5.12
N PHE A 338 -7.22 0.86 -5.85
CA PHE A 338 -7.34 2.29 -6.04
C PHE A 338 -7.46 3.01 -4.70
N VAL A 339 -8.43 2.66 -3.86
CA VAL A 339 -8.64 3.34 -2.55
C VAL A 339 -7.53 3.10 -1.52
N ASN A 340 -6.57 2.24 -1.84
CA ASN A 340 -5.36 1.94 -1.06
C ASN A 340 -4.07 2.45 -1.74
N GLY A 341 -4.21 3.18 -2.87
CA GLY A 341 -3.11 3.73 -3.66
C GLY A 341 -2.51 2.73 -4.64
N ILE A 342 -2.79 2.93 -5.94
CA ILE A 342 -2.18 2.18 -7.05
C ILE A 342 -0.77 2.72 -7.34
N GLU A 343 0.22 1.86 -7.58
CA GLU A 343 1.54 2.33 -8.01
C GLU A 343 1.53 2.91 -9.44
N THR A 344 2.42 3.85 -9.75
CA THR A 344 2.57 4.42 -11.12
C THR A 344 3.32 3.51 -12.08
N VAL A 345 4.12 2.59 -11.54
CA VAL A 345 4.79 1.53 -12.28
C VAL A 345 3.85 0.34 -12.25
N GLY A 346 3.20 0.06 -13.39
CA GLY A 346 2.16 -0.94 -13.61
C GLY A 346 2.08 -2.06 -12.57
N GLU A 347 1.03 -2.04 -11.76
CA GLU A 347 0.62 -3.20 -11.00
C GLU A 347 0.14 -4.28 -11.96
N SER A 348 0.19 -5.54 -11.52
CA SER A 348 -0.30 -6.64 -12.33
C SER A 348 -1.18 -7.59 -11.54
N VAL A 349 -2.16 -8.15 -12.23
CA VAL A 349 -3.03 -9.18 -11.68
C VAL A 349 -3.32 -10.24 -12.72
N ARG A 350 -3.29 -11.50 -12.30
CA ARG A 350 -3.64 -12.63 -13.16
C ARG A 350 -5.15 -12.85 -13.11
N ILE A 351 -5.74 -13.01 -14.28
CA ILE A 351 -7.16 -13.35 -14.42
C ILE A 351 -7.27 -14.81 -14.85
N GLU A 352 -8.15 -15.58 -14.21
CA GLU A 352 -8.31 -17.00 -14.54
C GLU A 352 -9.23 -17.21 -15.76
N ASN A 353 -10.25 -16.35 -15.91
CA ASN A 353 -11.25 -16.38 -16.98
C ASN A 353 -10.85 -15.51 -18.19
N ASP A 354 -11.00 -16.04 -19.40
CA ASP A 354 -10.67 -15.35 -20.65
C ASP A 354 -11.68 -14.27 -21.05
N ASP A 355 -12.90 -14.32 -20.49
CA ASP A 355 -14.00 -13.40 -20.83
C ASP A 355 -13.89 -12.01 -20.16
N VAL A 356 -12.94 -11.82 -19.24
CA VAL A 356 -12.67 -10.51 -18.64
C VAL A 356 -11.80 -9.71 -19.59
N ASN A 357 -12.33 -8.59 -20.10
CA ASN A 357 -11.74 -7.86 -21.22
C ASN A 357 -11.05 -6.53 -20.84
N GLY A 358 -10.82 -6.27 -19.55
CA GLY A 358 -10.08 -5.10 -19.07
C GLY A 358 -10.88 -4.27 -18.08
N ILE A 359 -10.61 -2.98 -18.00
CA ILE A 359 -11.33 -2.07 -17.09
C ILE A 359 -12.74 -1.88 -17.63
N SER A 360 -13.78 -2.09 -16.81
CA SER A 360 -15.14 -1.82 -17.24
C SER A 360 -15.37 -0.33 -17.49
N THR A 361 -16.31 -0.01 -18.39
CA THR A 361 -16.67 1.40 -18.67
C THR A 361 -17.13 2.14 -17.42
N ALA A 362 -17.91 1.48 -16.55
CA ALA A 362 -18.37 2.06 -15.30
C ALA A 362 -17.21 2.43 -14.37
N LEU A 363 -16.27 1.50 -14.14
CA LEU A 363 -15.09 1.76 -13.32
C LEU A 363 -14.20 2.84 -13.92
N SER A 364 -14.05 2.85 -15.25
CA SER A 364 -13.28 3.89 -15.95
C SER A 364 -13.86 5.28 -15.70
N TYR A 365 -15.18 5.46 -15.83
CA TYR A 365 -15.82 6.75 -15.58
C TYR A 365 -15.73 7.16 -14.11
N ILE A 366 -16.01 6.24 -13.18
CA ILE A 366 -15.91 6.50 -11.74
C ILE A 366 -14.50 6.98 -11.36
N ILE A 367 -13.45 6.36 -11.90
CA ILE A 367 -12.07 6.80 -11.63
C ILE A 367 -11.77 8.13 -12.35
N GLU A 368 -12.18 8.27 -13.62
CA GLU A 368 -11.98 9.50 -14.40
C GLU A 368 -12.51 10.74 -13.70
N ASP A 369 -13.72 10.64 -13.15
CA ASP A 369 -14.41 11.75 -12.52
C ASP A 369 -13.82 12.10 -11.13
N THR A 370 -12.89 11.30 -10.60
CA THR A 370 -12.05 11.68 -9.44
C THR A 370 -10.80 12.49 -9.82
N GLY A 371 -10.60 12.77 -11.11
CA GLY A 371 -9.45 13.51 -11.62
C GLY A 371 -8.22 12.63 -11.94
N PHE A 372 -8.40 11.31 -11.99
CA PHE A 372 -7.36 10.32 -12.34
C PHE A 372 -7.80 9.45 -13.50
N VAL A 373 -6.88 8.88 -14.25
CA VAL A 373 -7.21 7.93 -15.32
C VAL A 373 -6.54 6.61 -15.03
N LEU A 374 -7.35 5.56 -14.96
CA LEU A 374 -6.85 4.20 -14.90
C LEU A 374 -6.45 3.75 -16.31
N LYS A 375 -5.23 3.26 -16.44
CA LYS A 375 -4.74 2.62 -17.66
C LYS A 375 -4.53 1.16 -17.40
N ALA A 376 -4.87 0.33 -18.38
CA ALA A 376 -4.56 -1.08 -18.35
C ALA A 376 -4.26 -1.62 -19.74
N TYR A 377 -3.48 -2.69 -19.80
CA TYR A 377 -3.37 -3.55 -20.97
C TYR A 377 -3.28 -5.02 -20.55
N LYS A 378 -3.75 -5.92 -21.41
CA LYS A 378 -3.59 -7.36 -21.25
C LYS A 378 -2.20 -7.76 -21.76
N GLY A 379 -1.35 -8.27 -20.88
CA GLY A 379 -0.08 -8.91 -21.24
C GLY A 379 -0.27 -10.37 -21.66
N ASN A 380 0.84 -11.08 -21.80
CA ASN A 380 0.82 -12.52 -22.08
C ASN A 380 0.28 -13.31 -20.86
N ASP A 381 -0.25 -14.52 -21.08
CA ASP A 381 -0.67 -15.47 -20.03
C ASP A 381 -1.76 -14.97 -19.06
N LYS A 382 -2.72 -14.20 -19.57
CA LYS A 382 -3.87 -13.66 -18.81
C LYS A 382 -3.48 -12.71 -17.66
N VAL A 383 -2.32 -12.07 -17.75
CA VAL A 383 -1.88 -11.05 -16.79
C VAL A 383 -2.31 -9.67 -17.27
N TYR A 384 -3.09 -8.96 -16.48
CA TYR A 384 -3.47 -7.57 -16.72
C TYR A 384 -2.53 -6.65 -15.98
N HIS A 385 -1.91 -5.73 -16.71
CA HIS A 385 -1.10 -4.66 -16.14
C HIS A 385 -1.96 -3.41 -16.07
N TYR A 386 -1.95 -2.71 -14.94
CA TYR A 386 -2.69 -1.47 -14.74
C TYR A 386 -1.93 -0.47 -13.89
N TRP A 387 -2.08 0.81 -14.19
CA TRP A 387 -1.48 1.90 -13.42
C TRP A 387 -2.41 3.10 -13.43
N LEU A 388 -2.20 3.95 -12.43
CA LEU A 388 -2.92 5.21 -12.32
C LEU A 388 -2.06 6.34 -12.86
N LYS A 389 -2.70 7.29 -13.56
CA LYS A 389 -2.09 8.56 -13.93
C LYS A 389 -3.04 9.71 -13.63
N PRO A 390 -2.55 10.95 -13.51
CA PRO A 390 -3.43 12.12 -13.47
C PRO A 390 -4.34 12.16 -14.70
N GLY A 391 -5.58 12.59 -14.49
CA GLY A 391 -6.48 12.93 -15.58
C GLY A 391 -5.90 14.06 -16.42
N ARG A 392 -6.25 14.12 -17.70
CA ARG A 392 -5.60 15.03 -18.65
C ARG A 392 -5.71 16.51 -18.23
N PHE A 393 -6.84 16.91 -17.65
CA PHE A 393 -7.06 18.24 -17.07
C PHE A 393 -6.18 18.50 -15.84
N THR A 394 -6.14 17.54 -14.90
CA THR A 394 -5.28 17.54 -13.71
C THR A 394 -3.79 17.60 -14.06
N ASP A 395 -3.38 16.86 -15.08
CA ASP A 395 -1.99 16.72 -15.54
C ASP A 395 -1.42 18.08 -15.97
N GLN A 396 -2.14 18.79 -16.83
CA GLN A 396 -1.70 20.09 -17.35
C GLN A 396 -1.76 21.22 -16.33
N LEU A 397 -2.74 21.22 -15.43
CA LEU A 397 -2.88 22.28 -14.43
C LEU A 397 -1.90 22.13 -13.26
N ASN A 398 -1.52 20.90 -12.91
CA ASN A 398 -0.75 20.64 -11.69
C ASN A 398 0.68 20.13 -11.96
N GLY A 399 1.11 20.08 -13.23
CA GLY A 399 2.45 19.64 -13.60
C GLY A 399 2.72 18.17 -13.29
N ASN A 400 1.75 17.29 -13.56
CA ASN A 400 1.96 15.84 -13.64
C ASN A 400 2.30 15.11 -12.32
N ARG A 401 1.65 15.44 -11.19
CA ARG A 401 1.96 14.82 -9.89
C ARG A 401 0.85 13.91 -9.36
N TYR A 402 0.78 12.68 -9.87
CA TYR A 402 0.27 11.60 -9.02
C TYR A 402 1.41 11.12 -8.12
N ASN A 403 1.22 11.27 -6.82
CA ASN A 403 2.07 10.70 -5.80
C ASN A 403 1.19 9.77 -4.97
N LYS A 404 1.54 8.49 -4.91
CA LYS A 404 0.77 7.50 -4.16
C LYS A 404 0.60 7.88 -2.68
N LYS A 405 1.61 8.50 -2.05
CA LYS A 405 1.50 8.98 -0.67
C LYS A 405 0.44 10.06 -0.56
N ASP A 406 0.60 11.14 -1.32
CA ASP A 406 -0.34 12.27 -1.31
C ASP A 406 -1.77 11.82 -1.64
N PHE A 407 -1.91 10.85 -2.53
CA PHE A 407 -3.19 10.24 -2.85
C PHE A 407 -3.81 9.48 -1.68
N VAL A 408 -3.04 8.61 -1.02
CA VAL A 408 -3.52 7.87 0.16
C VAL A 408 -3.81 8.80 1.34
N ASP A 409 -2.98 9.82 1.56
CA ASP A 409 -3.16 10.82 2.61
C ASP A 409 -4.44 11.63 2.37
N ASN A 410 -4.68 12.06 1.13
CA ASN A 410 -5.91 12.72 0.74
C ASN A 410 -7.14 11.82 0.99
N LEU A 411 -7.08 10.53 0.64
CA LEU A 411 -8.16 9.59 0.94
C LEU A 411 -8.38 9.42 2.45
N ASN A 412 -7.33 9.35 3.26
CA ASN A 412 -7.45 9.28 4.72
C ASN A 412 -8.07 10.54 5.30
N HIS A 413 -7.69 11.71 4.79
CA HIS A 413 -8.31 12.98 5.13
C HIS A 413 -9.80 13.00 4.80
N ILE A 414 -10.18 12.50 3.62
CA ILE A 414 -11.60 12.34 3.23
C ILE A 414 -12.32 11.36 4.15
N ARG A 415 -11.72 10.23 4.53
CA ARG A 415 -12.32 9.28 5.50
C ARG A 415 -12.62 9.97 6.83
N ASN A 416 -11.72 10.82 7.31
CA ASN A 416 -11.94 11.57 8.54
C ASN A 416 -13.07 12.59 8.40
N ASP A 417 -13.17 13.27 7.26
CA ASP A 417 -14.30 14.16 6.99
C ASP A 417 -15.64 13.43 6.91
N ILE A 418 -15.68 12.25 6.30
CA ILE A 418 -16.87 11.39 6.28
C ILE A 418 -17.32 11.04 7.70
N ARG A 419 -16.38 10.67 8.58
CA ARG A 419 -16.69 10.37 9.99
C ARG A 419 -17.15 11.61 10.74
N ASN A 420 -16.43 12.72 10.62
CA ASN A 420 -16.70 13.96 11.35
C ASN A 420 -17.98 14.66 10.90
N SER A 421 -18.36 14.51 9.63
CA SER A 421 -19.66 15.00 9.14
C SER A 421 -20.85 14.24 9.72
N GLY A 422 -20.61 13.03 10.26
CA GLY A 422 -21.67 12.11 10.65
C GLY A 422 -22.44 11.52 9.47
N ALA A 423 -21.89 11.61 8.24
CA ALA A 423 -22.55 11.11 7.04
C ALA A 423 -22.92 9.63 7.16
N LEU A 424 -22.05 8.80 7.76
CA LEU A 424 -22.31 7.37 7.95
C LEU A 424 -23.50 7.04 8.85
N ASN A 425 -24.01 8.01 9.62
CA ASN A 425 -25.20 7.83 10.46
C ASN A 425 -26.50 8.03 9.66
N GLU A 426 -26.42 8.57 8.45
CA GLU A 426 -27.58 8.79 7.60
C GLU A 426 -27.97 7.47 6.91
N PRO A 427 -29.28 7.11 6.89
CA PRO A 427 -29.73 5.82 6.38
C PRO A 427 -29.69 5.73 4.86
N THR A 428 -29.78 6.87 4.16
CA THR A 428 -29.86 6.93 2.70
C THR A 428 -28.58 7.50 2.08
N ASN A 429 -28.30 7.13 0.84
CA ASN A 429 -27.22 7.68 0.02
C ASN A 429 -27.37 9.19 -0.13
N TYR A 430 -28.61 9.67 -0.34
CA TYR A 430 -28.90 11.11 -0.36
C TYR A 430 -28.53 11.78 0.95
N GLY A 431 -28.93 11.22 2.09
CA GLY A 431 -28.60 11.74 3.42
C GLY A 431 -27.09 11.79 3.63
N LYS A 432 -26.37 10.69 3.37
CA LYS A 432 -24.91 10.59 3.47
C LYS A 432 -24.21 11.66 2.64
N TYR A 433 -24.55 11.74 1.36
CA TYR A 433 -23.93 12.68 0.41
C TYR A 433 -24.20 14.13 0.84
N ARG A 434 -25.46 14.48 1.10
CA ARG A 434 -25.87 15.81 1.57
C ARG A 434 -25.12 16.22 2.84
N LYS A 435 -25.05 15.32 3.83
CA LYS A 435 -24.40 15.58 5.12
C LYS A 435 -22.92 15.91 4.95
N LEU A 436 -22.22 15.11 4.14
CA LEU A 436 -20.82 15.35 3.82
C LEU A 436 -20.63 16.66 3.05
N THR A 437 -21.46 16.94 2.04
CA THR A 437 -21.35 18.16 1.22
C THR A 437 -21.53 19.42 2.08
N LEU A 438 -22.49 19.43 3.01
CA LEU A 438 -22.69 20.55 3.92
C LEU A 438 -21.48 20.74 4.86
N TYR A 439 -20.94 19.64 5.37
CA TYR A 439 -19.74 19.68 6.20
C TYR A 439 -18.54 20.23 5.41
N SER A 440 -18.29 19.74 4.18
CA SER A 440 -17.17 20.19 3.37
C SER A 440 -17.30 21.66 2.95
N LYS A 441 -18.51 22.14 2.64
CA LYS A 441 -18.78 23.56 2.33
C LYS A 441 -18.47 24.49 3.49
N ARG A 442 -18.69 24.05 4.74
CA ARG A 442 -18.35 24.82 5.94
C ARG A 442 -16.87 24.77 6.28
N LYS A 443 -16.25 23.61 6.06
CA LYS A 443 -14.85 23.37 6.42
C LYS A 443 -13.86 23.98 5.42
N TYR A 444 -14.17 23.88 4.12
CA TYR A 444 -13.28 24.31 3.04
C TYR A 444 -13.89 25.49 2.30
N PHE A 445 -13.08 26.53 2.14
CA PHE A 445 -13.55 27.74 1.50
C PHE A 445 -13.40 27.66 -0.01
N TYR A 446 -14.44 28.08 -0.72
CA TYR A 446 -14.32 28.34 -2.15
C TYR A 446 -13.63 29.69 -2.35
N ARG A 447 -12.51 29.69 -3.08
CA ARG A 447 -11.78 30.93 -3.37
C ARG A 447 -11.97 31.29 -4.84
N LEU A 448 -12.51 32.48 -5.05
CA LEU A 448 -12.70 33.10 -6.36
C LEU A 448 -11.41 33.86 -6.69
N SER A 449 -10.54 33.28 -7.50
CA SER A 449 -9.41 33.99 -8.09
C SER A 449 -9.28 33.61 -9.56
N ASN A 450 -9.12 34.62 -10.41
CA ASN A 450 -8.94 34.46 -11.85
C ASN A 450 -7.47 34.27 -12.24
N SER A 451 -6.54 34.27 -11.27
CA SER A 451 -5.13 34.05 -11.60
C SER A 451 -4.92 32.62 -12.12
N ARG A 452 -4.13 32.51 -13.18
CA ARG A 452 -3.75 31.23 -13.78
C ARG A 452 -3.09 30.33 -12.74
N GLU A 453 -2.15 30.88 -11.98
CA GLU A 453 -1.47 30.21 -10.87
C GLU A 453 -2.46 29.68 -9.81
N TYR A 454 -3.53 30.41 -9.50
CA TYR A 454 -4.53 29.91 -8.56
C TYR A 454 -5.33 28.74 -9.13
N ARG A 455 -5.76 28.82 -10.39
CA ARG A 455 -6.49 27.71 -11.04
C ARG A 455 -5.61 26.45 -11.13
N GLU A 456 -4.33 26.64 -11.42
CA GLU A 456 -3.31 25.59 -11.42
C GLU A 456 -3.09 25.01 -10.00
N ASN A 457 -3.09 25.83 -8.95
CA ASN A 457 -2.84 25.34 -7.58
C ASN A 457 -4.09 24.85 -6.82
N SER A 458 -5.30 25.12 -7.30
CA SER A 458 -6.56 24.86 -6.58
C SER A 458 -7.51 23.87 -7.26
N SER A 459 -7.17 23.40 -8.47
CA SER A 459 -7.98 22.44 -9.24
C SER A 459 -7.45 21.00 -9.17
N SER A 460 -6.62 20.72 -8.16
CA SER A 460 -6.09 19.39 -7.87
C SER A 460 -7.07 18.56 -7.04
N PRO A 461 -7.17 17.23 -7.25
CA PRO A 461 -7.88 16.32 -6.35
C PRO A 461 -7.43 16.40 -4.88
N TYR A 462 -6.23 16.95 -4.63
CA TYR A 462 -5.64 17.11 -3.30
C TYR A 462 -5.86 18.50 -2.68
N ALA A 463 -6.46 19.46 -3.41
CA ALA A 463 -6.42 20.87 -3.03
C ALA A 463 -7.13 21.15 -1.68
N LEU A 464 -8.25 20.50 -1.39
CA LEU A 464 -8.98 20.70 -0.13
C LEU A 464 -8.14 20.24 1.06
N TRP A 465 -7.47 19.09 0.93
CA TRP A 465 -6.55 18.58 1.95
C TRP A 465 -5.31 19.47 2.11
N GLN A 466 -4.64 19.81 1.01
CA GLN A 466 -3.34 20.50 1.05
C GLN A 466 -3.43 22.01 1.32
N LYS A 467 -4.56 22.64 0.98
CA LYS A 467 -4.69 24.12 0.99
C LYS A 467 -5.88 24.62 1.77
N GLY A 468 -6.81 23.75 2.20
CA GLY A 468 -8.04 24.16 2.88
C GLY A 468 -8.98 25.00 2.01
N THR A 469 -8.67 25.15 0.72
CA THR A 469 -9.42 25.95 -0.26
C THR A 469 -9.21 25.38 -1.65
N ALA A 470 -10.19 25.55 -2.53
CA ALA A 470 -10.23 24.86 -3.81
C ALA A 470 -11.12 25.56 -4.85
N SER A 471 -10.91 25.20 -6.12
CA SER A 471 -11.83 25.49 -7.22
C SER A 471 -13.00 24.51 -7.24
N CYS A 472 -14.04 24.80 -8.02
CA CYS A 472 -15.20 23.91 -8.19
C CYS A 472 -14.79 22.49 -8.61
N ALA A 473 -13.81 22.36 -9.52
CA ALA A 473 -13.33 21.06 -9.99
C ALA A 473 -12.74 20.21 -8.85
N ALA A 474 -11.93 20.82 -7.98
CA ALA A 474 -11.36 20.10 -6.84
C ALA A 474 -12.40 19.70 -5.79
N PHE A 475 -13.42 20.54 -5.54
CA PHE A 475 -14.58 20.13 -4.72
C PHE A 475 -15.32 18.94 -5.33
N THR A 476 -15.39 18.88 -6.66
CA THR A 476 -16.05 17.80 -7.39
C THR A 476 -15.26 16.50 -7.24
N TYR A 477 -13.94 16.54 -7.44
CA TYR A 477 -13.03 15.40 -7.23
C TYR A 477 -13.07 14.88 -5.79
N TYR A 478 -13.03 15.77 -4.81
CA TYR A 478 -13.17 15.42 -3.40
C TYR A 478 -14.49 14.68 -3.14
N SER A 479 -15.59 15.19 -3.70
CA SER A 479 -16.92 14.62 -3.45
C SER A 479 -17.08 13.26 -4.12
N ASP A 480 -16.52 13.03 -5.31
CA ASP A 480 -16.53 11.71 -5.96
C ASP A 480 -15.62 10.70 -5.24
N LEU A 481 -14.43 11.11 -4.76
CA LEU A 481 -13.58 10.26 -3.93
C LEU A 481 -14.29 9.87 -2.62
N ALA A 482 -15.03 10.80 -2.01
CA ALA A 482 -15.77 10.53 -0.79
C ALA A 482 -16.99 9.64 -1.01
N ALA A 483 -17.73 9.87 -2.11
CA ALA A 483 -18.84 9.02 -2.52
C ALA A 483 -18.37 7.59 -2.77
N MET A 484 -17.23 7.43 -3.47
CA MET A 484 -16.58 6.14 -3.64
C MET A 484 -16.28 5.47 -2.30
N LEU A 485 -15.66 6.18 -1.34
CA LEU A 485 -15.40 5.64 0.00
C LEU A 485 -16.67 5.23 0.75
N MET A 486 -17.77 5.95 0.55
CA MET A 486 -19.09 5.64 1.12
C MET A 486 -19.89 4.60 0.29
N ARG A 487 -19.34 4.09 -0.81
CA ARG A 487 -19.99 3.17 -1.76
C ARG A 487 -21.24 3.74 -2.43
N ILE A 488 -21.23 5.04 -2.72
CA ILE A 488 -22.30 5.76 -3.42
C ILE A 488 -21.86 5.95 -4.88
N PRO A 489 -22.59 5.39 -5.87
CA PRO A 489 -22.31 5.64 -7.29
C PRO A 489 -22.47 7.11 -7.61
N SER A 490 -21.40 7.75 -8.07
CA SER A 490 -21.39 9.18 -8.43
C SER A 490 -20.48 9.47 -9.60
N PHE A 491 -20.67 10.65 -10.19
CA PHE A 491 -19.84 11.18 -11.25
C PHE A 491 -19.91 12.71 -11.30
N ALA A 492 -18.87 13.32 -11.87
CA ALA A 492 -18.79 14.74 -12.13
C ALA A 492 -19.65 15.15 -13.34
N VAL A 493 -20.29 16.31 -13.25
CA VAL A 493 -20.86 17.04 -14.38
C VAL A 493 -20.21 18.39 -14.51
N LEU A 494 -20.08 18.86 -15.76
CA LEU A 494 -19.43 20.12 -16.09
C LEU A 494 -20.38 20.94 -16.95
N GLY A 495 -20.45 22.24 -16.68
CA GLY A 495 -21.54 23.10 -17.11
C GLY A 495 -21.17 24.56 -17.22
N MET A 496 -22.14 25.35 -17.70
CA MET A 496 -22.22 26.77 -17.39
C MET A 496 -23.20 26.91 -16.24
N ASP A 497 -22.80 27.69 -15.23
CA ASP A 497 -23.71 28.05 -14.15
C ASP A 497 -24.71 29.13 -14.59
N ASN A 498 -25.59 29.53 -13.67
CA ASN A 498 -26.58 30.58 -13.88
C ASN A 498 -26.00 31.97 -14.20
N LYS A 499 -24.69 32.16 -14.06
CA LYS A 499 -23.97 33.40 -14.41
C LYS A 499 -23.24 33.31 -15.74
N GLY A 500 -23.25 32.13 -16.38
CA GLY A 500 -22.51 31.86 -17.61
C GLY A 500 -21.03 31.53 -17.38
N ASP A 501 -20.64 31.21 -16.16
CA ASP A 501 -19.28 30.80 -15.81
C ASP A 501 -19.15 29.27 -15.85
N TYR A 502 -17.97 28.76 -16.23
CA TYR A 502 -17.71 27.33 -16.18
C TYR A 502 -17.78 26.80 -14.75
N HIS A 503 -18.55 25.75 -14.54
CA HIS A 503 -18.78 25.16 -13.23
C HIS A 503 -18.79 23.64 -13.28
N THR A 504 -18.46 23.01 -12.16
CA THR A 504 -18.53 21.55 -11.99
C THR A 504 -19.36 21.22 -10.75
N GLU A 505 -20.17 20.18 -10.87
CA GLU A 505 -21.03 19.65 -9.81
C GLU A 505 -20.97 18.12 -9.83
N ASN A 506 -21.60 17.48 -8.86
CA ASN A 506 -21.66 16.03 -8.81
C ASN A 506 -23.08 15.54 -8.99
N VAL A 507 -23.20 14.37 -9.58
CA VAL A 507 -24.43 13.59 -9.66
C VAL A 507 -24.19 12.28 -8.95
N PHE A 508 -25.11 11.86 -8.11
CA PHE A 508 -25.04 10.56 -7.44
C PHE A 508 -26.36 9.81 -7.57
N LEU A 509 -26.30 8.49 -7.44
CA LEU A 509 -27.46 7.61 -7.47
C LEU A 509 -27.86 7.23 -6.05
N ASP A 510 -29.15 7.36 -5.76
CA ASP A 510 -29.72 6.80 -4.53
C ASP A 510 -29.92 5.28 -4.63
N GLU A 511 -30.49 4.69 -3.58
CA GLU A 511 -30.75 3.26 -3.47
C GLU A 511 -31.64 2.71 -4.60
N ASP A 512 -32.55 3.53 -5.12
CA ASP A 512 -33.51 3.21 -6.18
C ASP A 512 -32.94 3.51 -7.58
N GLY A 513 -31.73 4.07 -7.65
CA GLY A 513 -31.08 4.46 -8.90
C GLY A 513 -31.58 5.79 -9.46
N GLN A 514 -32.33 6.58 -8.69
CA GLN A 514 -32.65 7.95 -9.07
C GLN A 514 -31.40 8.83 -8.96
N ALA A 515 -31.16 9.62 -9.99
CA ALA A 515 -30.03 10.51 -10.07
C ALA A 515 -30.34 11.85 -9.39
N HIS A 516 -29.45 12.26 -8.49
CA HIS A 516 -29.51 13.52 -7.77
C HIS A 516 -28.28 14.36 -8.11
N GLN A 517 -28.50 15.52 -8.71
CA GLN A 517 -27.45 16.51 -8.91
C GLN A 517 -27.35 17.41 -7.67
N ILE A 518 -26.14 17.73 -7.26
CA ILE A 518 -25.90 18.60 -6.12
C ILE A 518 -24.71 19.51 -6.38
N ASN A 519 -24.84 20.79 -6.04
CA ASN A 519 -23.72 21.70 -6.08
C ASN A 519 -22.81 21.41 -4.88
N THR A 520 -21.62 20.88 -5.14
CA THR A 520 -20.63 20.52 -4.10
C THR A 520 -19.60 21.61 -3.81
N THR A 521 -19.60 22.69 -4.59
CA THR A 521 -18.61 23.76 -4.47
C THR A 521 -18.74 24.46 -3.11
N GLY A 522 -17.61 24.69 -2.43
CA GLY A 522 -17.56 25.39 -1.16
C GLY A 522 -18.23 26.77 -1.18
N VAL A 523 -18.44 27.36 0.00
CA VAL A 523 -18.86 28.76 0.07
C VAL A 523 -17.66 29.69 0.20
N PRO A 524 -17.72 30.92 -0.34
CA PRO A 524 -16.69 31.93 -0.08
C PRO A 524 -16.49 32.21 1.41
N VAL A 525 -15.26 32.55 1.82
CA VAL A 525 -14.89 32.83 3.24
C VAL A 525 -15.85 33.81 3.93
N ARG A 526 -16.40 34.79 3.20
CA ARG A 526 -17.37 35.76 3.73
C ARG A 526 -18.68 35.14 4.23
N TYR A 527 -18.97 33.89 3.85
CA TYR A 527 -20.15 33.13 4.29
C TYR A 527 -19.80 32.09 5.37
N LYS A 528 -18.62 32.16 5.99
CA LYS A 528 -18.20 31.23 7.05
C LYS A 528 -19.21 31.16 8.21
N ASP A 529 -19.84 32.29 8.53
CA ASP A 529 -20.81 32.44 9.64
C ASP A 529 -22.26 32.41 9.13
N ALA A 530 -22.51 32.00 7.88
CA ALA A 530 -23.86 31.95 7.34
C ALA A 530 -24.71 30.87 8.02
N SER A 531 -26.00 31.19 8.21
CA SER A 531 -26.98 30.28 8.81
C SER A 531 -27.10 28.98 8.01
N GLN A 532 -27.59 27.91 8.65
CA GLN A 532 -27.77 26.62 7.98
C GLN A 532 -28.70 26.72 6.77
N ASP A 533 -29.78 27.51 6.85
CA ASP A 533 -30.72 27.71 5.74
C ASP A 533 -30.04 28.32 4.51
N ILE A 534 -29.06 29.22 4.70
CA ILE A 534 -28.32 29.83 3.60
C ILE A 534 -27.39 28.79 2.96
N ILE A 535 -26.68 28.01 3.77
CA ILE A 535 -25.78 26.97 3.26
C ILE A 535 -26.56 25.86 2.55
N ASP A 536 -27.74 25.48 3.07
CA ASP A 536 -28.60 24.46 2.46
C ASP A 536 -29.06 24.86 1.06
N LYS A 537 -29.40 26.14 0.84
CA LYS A 537 -29.72 26.67 -0.49
C LYS A 537 -28.55 26.56 -1.48
N THR A 538 -27.31 26.55 -1.00
CA THR A 538 -26.13 26.39 -1.88
C THR A 538 -25.94 24.97 -2.40
N LEU A 539 -26.78 24.00 -1.99
CA LEU A 539 -26.78 22.65 -2.55
C LEU A 539 -27.53 22.58 -3.89
N GLU A 540 -28.40 23.56 -4.17
CA GLU A 540 -29.19 23.61 -5.40
C GLU A 540 -28.27 23.59 -6.63
N PRO A 541 -28.52 22.69 -7.60
CA PRO A 541 -27.79 22.65 -8.85
C PRO A 541 -27.85 23.98 -9.59
N SER A 542 -26.71 24.38 -10.14
CA SER A 542 -26.57 25.58 -10.97
C SER A 542 -26.27 25.27 -12.44
N ILE A 543 -25.95 24.02 -12.75
CA ILE A 543 -25.65 23.54 -14.10
C ILE A 543 -26.90 22.92 -14.71
N HIS A 544 -27.27 23.39 -15.91
CA HIS A 544 -28.40 22.86 -16.68
C HIS A 544 -28.02 22.34 -18.07
N ASP A 545 -26.86 22.76 -18.60
CA ASP A 545 -26.29 22.31 -19.87
C ASP A 545 -24.93 21.63 -19.61
N TYR A 546 -24.77 20.37 -20.06
CA TYR A 546 -23.55 19.60 -19.81
C TYR A 546 -22.49 19.70 -20.93
N TYR A 547 -21.23 19.71 -20.53
CA TYR A 547 -20.06 19.69 -21.40
C TYR A 547 -19.18 18.48 -21.07
N TYR A 548 -18.42 18.03 -22.07
CA TYR A 548 -17.30 17.12 -21.89
C TYR A 548 -15.98 17.83 -22.16
N ILE A 549 -14.93 17.42 -21.45
CA ILE A 549 -13.57 17.87 -21.69
C ILE A 549 -12.90 16.91 -22.67
N SER A 550 -12.97 17.22 -23.96
CA SER A 550 -12.15 16.58 -24.99
C SER A 550 -11.01 17.51 -25.38
N ASP A 551 -9.75 17.06 -25.28
CA ASP A 551 -8.58 17.83 -25.78
C ASP A 551 -8.49 19.28 -25.25
N TYR A 552 -8.85 19.50 -23.97
CA TYR A 552 -8.85 20.83 -23.31
C TYR A 552 -9.83 21.84 -23.88
N LYS A 553 -10.70 21.40 -24.78
CA LYS A 553 -11.83 22.18 -25.27
C LYS A 553 -13.08 21.70 -24.54
N TYR A 554 -13.79 22.66 -23.97
CA TYR A 554 -15.13 22.45 -23.46
C TYR A 554 -16.04 22.22 -24.66
N THR A 555 -16.30 20.96 -24.97
CA THR A 555 -17.19 20.58 -26.07
C THR A 555 -18.56 20.31 -25.44
N LYS A 556 -19.61 20.97 -25.94
CA LYS A 556 -20.99 20.57 -25.58
C LYS A 556 -21.17 19.13 -26.04
N ASP A 557 -21.31 18.22 -25.09
CA ASP A 557 -21.58 16.81 -25.34
C ASP A 557 -22.86 16.44 -24.61
N ARG A 558 -23.96 16.40 -25.36
CA ARG A 558 -25.29 16.07 -24.82
C ARG A 558 -25.40 14.62 -24.37
N ASP A 559 -24.50 13.75 -24.85
CA ASP A 559 -24.49 12.34 -24.48
C ASP A 559 -23.60 12.06 -23.27
N PHE A 560 -22.79 13.03 -22.82
CA PHE A 560 -21.90 12.87 -21.65
C PHE A 560 -22.64 12.35 -20.42
N TYR A 561 -23.76 13.00 -20.09
CA TYR A 561 -24.58 12.69 -18.92
C TYR A 561 -25.36 11.37 -19.10
N PRO A 562 -26.09 11.14 -20.21
CA PRO A 562 -26.73 9.86 -20.50
C PRO A 562 -25.76 8.66 -20.51
N LYS A 563 -24.54 8.81 -21.05
CA LYS A 563 -23.54 7.72 -21.08
C LYS A 563 -23.10 7.30 -19.68
N ARG A 564 -22.91 8.27 -18.77
CA ARG A 564 -22.55 7.99 -17.38
C ARG A 564 -23.68 7.30 -16.63
N LEU A 565 -24.92 7.80 -16.76
CA LEU A 565 -26.10 7.15 -16.18
C LEU A 565 -26.34 5.74 -16.73
N ALA A 566 -26.06 5.52 -18.02
CA ALA A 566 -26.20 4.20 -18.62
C ALA A 566 -25.15 3.21 -18.08
N ALA A 567 -23.93 3.67 -17.84
CA ALA A 567 -22.81 2.82 -17.41
C ALA A 567 -22.78 2.59 -15.88
N ILE A 568 -22.96 3.64 -15.08
CA ILE A 568 -22.84 3.59 -13.62
C ILE A 568 -24.19 3.17 -13.04
N LYS A 569 -24.25 1.99 -12.42
CA LYS A 569 -25.47 1.41 -11.85
C LYS A 569 -25.53 1.57 -10.33
N PRO A 570 -26.74 1.64 -9.73
CA PRO A 570 -26.90 1.78 -8.27
C PRO A 570 -26.27 0.62 -7.48
N ASP A 571 -26.16 -0.56 -8.09
CA ASP A 571 -25.58 -1.76 -7.49
C ASP A 571 -24.08 -1.96 -7.80
N PHE A 572 -23.41 -0.98 -8.41
CA PHE A 572 -21.99 -1.10 -8.78
C PHE A 572 -21.09 -1.53 -7.61
N TYR A 573 -21.32 -0.99 -6.41
CA TYR A 573 -20.56 -1.32 -5.20
C TYR A 573 -21.12 -2.50 -4.39
N LYS A 574 -22.28 -3.06 -4.78
CA LYS A 574 -22.87 -4.26 -4.17
C LYS A 574 -22.21 -5.51 -4.74
#